data_AF-A0A920Q7E0-F1
#
_entry.id   AF-A0A920Q7E0-F1
#
_cell.length_a   1.000
_cell.length_b   1.000
_cell.length_c   1.000
_cell.angle_alpha   90.00
_cell.angle_beta   90.00
_cell.angle_gamma   90.00
#
_symmetry.space_group_name_H-M   'P 1'
#
loop_
_entity.id
_entity.type
_entity.pdbx_description
1 polymer ?
#
loop_
_entity_poly.entity_id
_entity_poly.type
_entity_poly.pdbx_seq_one_letter_code
_entity_poly.pdbx_strand_id
1 'polypeptide(L)'
;MYVCDTFRSKIVLETDPNGIHSHGDGLIHIHPFNKLASGRDAVLGEFFAAFGGFIDDQSFMLDTGETVVEGFDCGGEPAVLKVARFDADDLSPEPEILTEDLANLRLLKNREAFTIAMVPESVDPPAPRAERLSFLDTVDPNLLQSDSPTLATTTTTAD
;
A
#
# COMPACT_ATOMS: atom_id res chain seq x y z
N MET A 1 1.75 7.36 2.25
CA MET A 1 1.80 7.60 3.71
C MET A 1 1.86 9.10 3.97
N TYR A 2 0.89 9.63 4.70
CA TYR A 2 0.78 11.05 5.07
C TYR A 2 0.74 11.17 6.60
N VAL A 3 1.57 12.01 7.19
CA VAL A 3 1.67 12.16 8.65
C VAL A 3 1.62 13.64 8.99
N CYS A 4 0.60 14.04 9.75
CA CYS A 4 0.18 15.41 10.03
C CYS A 4 0.01 16.27 8.77
N ASP A 5 1.08 16.84 8.25
CA ASP A 5 1.11 17.75 7.10
C ASP A 5 2.04 17.27 5.97
N THR A 6 2.71 16.12 6.16
CA THR A 6 3.85 15.71 5.35
C THR A 6 3.66 14.31 4.78
N PHE A 7 3.84 14.14 3.47
CA PHE A 7 4.01 12.80 2.88
C PHE A 7 5.39 12.25 3.22
N ARG A 8 5.42 11.03 3.76
CA ARG A 8 6.66 10.29 4.01
C ARG A 8 7.32 9.81 2.71
N SER A 9 8.52 9.28 2.85
CA SER A 9 9.22 8.56 1.79
C SER A 9 8.35 7.45 1.22
N LYS A 10 8.64 7.09 -0.03
CA LYS A 10 7.93 6.02 -0.72
C LYS A 10 8.39 4.68 -0.16
N ILE A 11 7.45 3.73 -0.09
CA ILE A 11 7.76 2.35 0.28
C ILE A 11 8.55 1.70 -0.85
N VAL A 12 9.73 1.18 -0.51
CA VAL A 12 10.56 0.36 -1.40
C VAL A 12 10.37 -1.10 -1.00
N LEU A 13 9.80 -1.88 -1.91
CA LEU A 13 9.53 -3.30 -1.75
C LEU A 13 9.84 -3.99 -3.09
N GLU A 14 11.13 -4.22 -3.34
CA GLU A 14 11.61 -4.90 -4.55
C GLU A 14 11.38 -6.42 -4.47
N THR A 15 11.21 -6.95 -3.26
CA THR A 15 10.87 -8.37 -3.08
C THR A 15 9.39 -8.56 -3.35
N ASP A 16 9.07 -9.50 -4.24
CA ASP A 16 7.70 -9.85 -4.58
C ASP A 16 7.33 -11.23 -4.04
N PRO A 17 7.00 -11.37 -2.74
CA PRO A 17 6.78 -12.68 -2.13
C PRO A 17 5.49 -13.35 -2.62
N ASN A 18 4.45 -12.57 -2.91
CA ASN A 18 3.12 -13.09 -3.23
C ASN A 18 2.45 -12.44 -4.46
N GLY A 19 3.04 -11.40 -5.06
CA GLY A 19 2.50 -10.66 -6.20
C GLY A 19 1.97 -9.27 -5.86
N ILE A 20 2.31 -8.71 -4.69
CA ILE A 20 1.97 -7.34 -4.28
C ILE A 20 3.25 -6.67 -3.78
N HIS A 21 3.73 -5.66 -4.50
CA HIS A 21 5.04 -5.03 -4.23
C HIS A 21 5.11 -3.56 -4.74
N SER A 22 6.25 -2.89 -4.58
CA SER A 22 6.46 -1.48 -4.99
C SER A 22 7.93 -1.19 -5.30
N HIS A 23 8.23 -0.44 -6.36
CA HIS A 23 9.60 -0.10 -6.75
C HIS A 23 10.10 1.25 -6.21
N GLY A 24 9.50 1.75 -5.13
CA GLY A 24 9.78 3.12 -4.67
C GLY A 24 9.38 4.17 -5.72
N ASP A 25 8.43 3.87 -6.59
CA ASP A 25 7.81 4.80 -7.52
C ASP A 25 6.60 5.51 -6.88
N GLY A 26 6.00 4.87 -5.87
CA GLY A 26 4.80 5.31 -5.16
C GLY A 26 3.53 4.60 -5.67
N LEU A 27 3.70 3.49 -6.38
CA LEU A 27 2.63 2.63 -6.88
C LEU A 27 2.64 1.30 -6.11
N ILE A 28 1.46 0.74 -5.91
CA ILE A 28 1.31 -0.66 -5.48
C ILE A 28 1.09 -1.48 -6.75
N HIS A 29 2.04 -2.36 -7.04
CA HIS A 29 1.98 -3.24 -8.20
C HIS A 29 1.40 -4.59 -7.77
N ILE A 30 0.33 -5.01 -8.45
CA ILE A 30 -0.43 -6.23 -8.12
C ILE A 30 -0.40 -7.17 -9.33
N HIS A 31 0.38 -8.24 -9.24
CA HIS A 31 0.49 -9.32 -10.23
C HIS A 31 0.63 -10.69 -9.56
N PRO A 32 -0.45 -11.20 -8.91
CA PRO A 32 -0.41 -12.43 -8.14
C PRO A 32 -0.06 -13.66 -9.00
N PHE A 33 0.96 -14.40 -8.57
CA PHE A 33 1.33 -15.72 -9.09
C PHE A 33 0.89 -16.86 -8.16
N ASN A 34 0.30 -16.52 -7.01
CA ASN A 34 -0.32 -17.47 -6.08
C ASN A 34 -1.66 -16.92 -5.55
N LYS A 35 -2.37 -17.73 -4.73
CA LYS A 35 -3.70 -17.34 -4.25
C LYS A 35 -3.70 -16.32 -3.11
N LEU A 36 -2.61 -16.22 -2.35
CA LEU A 36 -2.50 -15.45 -1.11
C LEU A 36 -2.62 -13.93 -1.32
N ALA A 37 -2.42 -13.45 -2.55
CA ALA A 37 -2.55 -12.05 -2.92
C ALA A 37 -3.57 -11.85 -4.05
N SER A 38 -4.53 -12.77 -4.19
CA SER A 38 -5.48 -12.80 -5.30
C SER A 38 -6.94 -12.70 -4.83
N GLY A 39 -7.79 -12.02 -5.60
CA GLY A 39 -9.24 -12.04 -5.41
C GLY A 39 -9.72 -11.44 -4.08
N ARG A 40 -10.05 -12.29 -3.10
CA ARG A 40 -10.44 -11.84 -1.74
C ARG A 40 -9.24 -11.57 -0.84
N ASP A 41 -8.09 -12.14 -1.19
CA ASP A 41 -6.85 -12.05 -0.42
C ASP A 41 -5.94 -10.92 -0.95
N ALA A 42 -6.36 -10.22 -2.01
CA ALA A 42 -5.74 -8.97 -2.45
C ALA A 42 -6.16 -7.82 -1.51
N VAL A 43 -5.52 -7.76 -0.35
CA VAL A 43 -5.83 -6.79 0.72
C VAL A 43 -4.62 -5.92 1.06
N LEU A 44 -4.88 -4.75 1.65
CA LEU A 44 -3.84 -3.80 2.02
C LEU A 44 -2.82 -4.38 3.00
N GLY A 45 -3.25 -5.23 3.93
CA GLY A 45 -2.35 -5.92 4.87
C GLY A 45 -1.29 -6.77 4.19
N GLU A 46 -1.59 -7.38 3.04
CA GLU A 46 -0.63 -8.20 2.28
C GLU A 46 0.50 -7.34 1.70
N PHE A 47 0.20 -6.11 1.27
CA PHE A 47 1.22 -5.15 0.84
C PHE A 47 2.18 -4.79 1.98
N PHE A 48 1.67 -4.57 3.19
CA PHE A 48 2.51 -4.30 4.35
C PHE A 48 3.34 -5.51 4.77
N ALA A 49 2.73 -6.69 4.79
CA ALA A 49 3.39 -7.95 5.16
C ALA A 49 4.56 -8.27 4.23
N ALA A 50 4.48 -7.88 2.95
CA ALA A 50 5.52 -8.16 1.96
C ALA A 50 6.88 -7.49 2.26
N PHE A 51 6.93 -6.38 3.00
CA PHE A 51 8.17 -5.79 3.52
C PHE A 51 8.41 -6.09 5.02
N GLY A 52 7.69 -7.06 5.59
CA GLY A 52 7.73 -7.39 7.02
C GLY A 52 7.00 -6.38 7.91
N GLY A 53 6.26 -5.44 7.30
CA GLY A 53 5.41 -4.44 7.92
C GLY A 53 4.08 -5.00 8.42
N PHE A 54 3.26 -4.09 8.95
CA PHE A 54 1.86 -4.34 9.24
C PHE A 54 1.06 -3.03 9.17
N ILE A 55 -0.25 -3.17 9.06
CA ILE A 55 -1.25 -2.14 9.34
C ILE A 55 -2.37 -2.80 10.15
N ASP A 56 -2.85 -2.11 11.17
CA ASP A 56 -4.09 -2.41 11.88
C ASP A 56 -4.96 -1.15 11.94
N ASP A 57 -5.99 -1.12 12.77
CA ASP A 57 -6.93 -0.01 12.84
C ASP A 57 -6.35 1.23 13.55
N GLN A 58 -5.17 1.12 14.17
CA GLN A 58 -4.58 2.18 15.01
C GLN A 58 -3.09 2.44 14.72
N SER A 59 -2.47 1.68 13.85
CA SER A 59 -1.04 1.77 13.60
C SER A 59 -0.63 1.13 12.29
N PHE A 60 0.54 1.55 11.80
CA PHE A 60 1.22 0.88 10.71
C PHE A 60 2.74 0.94 10.91
N MET A 61 3.45 0.01 10.28
CA MET A 61 4.91 0.02 10.20
C MET A 61 5.35 0.35 8.77
N LEU A 62 6.29 1.28 8.64
CA LEU A 62 6.96 1.61 7.38
C LEU A 62 8.03 0.57 7.03
N ASP A 63 8.47 0.57 5.77
CA ASP A 63 9.62 -0.21 5.28
C ASP A 63 10.95 0.14 5.96
N THR A 64 11.02 1.32 6.59
CA THR A 64 12.14 1.74 7.45
C THR A 64 12.15 1.04 8.82
N GLY A 65 11.09 0.32 9.19
CA GLY A 65 10.85 -0.22 10.53
C GLY A 65 10.25 0.79 11.52
N GLU A 66 10.03 2.04 11.10
CA GLU A 66 9.30 3.03 11.92
C GLU A 66 7.84 2.60 12.08
N THR A 67 7.41 2.37 13.32
CA THR A 67 6.00 2.18 13.64
C THR A 67 5.37 3.53 13.98
N VAL A 68 4.28 3.86 13.30
CA VAL A 68 3.47 5.04 13.57
C VAL A 68 2.17 4.57 14.21
N VAL A 69 1.87 5.10 15.39
CA VAL A 69 0.72 4.73 16.24
C VAL A 69 -0.11 5.97 16.47
N GLU A 70 -1.43 5.85 16.54
CA GLU A 70 -2.35 6.93 16.90
C GLU A 70 -2.00 7.67 18.21
N GLY A 71 -2.58 8.85 18.39
CA GLY A 71 -2.59 9.61 19.64
C GLY A 71 -1.44 10.60 19.82
N PHE A 72 -0.46 10.64 18.91
CA PHE A 72 0.52 11.72 18.89
C PHE A 72 -0.10 13.03 18.40
N ASP A 73 0.50 14.15 18.81
CA ASP A 73 0.00 15.48 18.47
C ASP A 73 0.28 15.82 16.99
N CYS A 74 -0.79 16.16 16.27
CA CYS A 74 -0.74 16.81 14.97
C CYS A 74 -1.37 18.21 15.08
N GLY A 75 -0.59 19.19 15.52
CA GLY A 75 -1.02 20.58 15.54
C GLY A 75 -1.98 20.92 16.67
N GLY A 76 -1.81 20.29 17.84
CA GLY A 76 -2.66 20.49 19.02
C GLY A 76 -3.82 19.49 19.15
N GLU A 77 -4.01 18.60 18.17
CA GLU A 77 -5.04 17.57 18.16
C GLU A 77 -4.41 16.17 18.03
N PRO A 78 -4.96 15.13 18.69
CA PRO A 78 -4.46 13.77 18.56
C PRO A 78 -4.72 13.21 17.15
N ALA A 79 -3.69 12.58 16.58
CA ALA A 79 -3.78 11.92 15.29
C ALA A 79 -4.53 10.57 15.38
N VAL A 80 -5.36 10.30 14.37
CA VAL A 80 -6.03 9.02 14.13
C VAL A 80 -5.62 8.46 12.77
N LEU A 81 -5.66 7.14 12.61
CA LEU A 81 -5.34 6.45 11.37
C LEU A 81 -6.57 6.44 10.45
N LYS A 82 -6.39 6.92 9.22
CA LYS A 82 -7.40 6.92 8.18
C LYS A 82 -6.81 6.43 6.87
N VAL A 83 -7.57 5.66 6.10
CA VAL A 83 -7.25 5.32 4.71
C VAL A 83 -8.30 5.96 3.81
N ALA A 84 -7.88 6.91 2.99
CA ALA A 84 -8.73 7.46 1.93
C ALA A 84 -8.51 6.69 0.62
N ARG A 85 -9.58 6.16 0.03
CA ARG A 85 -9.60 5.52 -1.29
C ARG A 85 -10.18 6.49 -2.33
N PHE A 86 -9.47 6.63 -3.44
CA PHE A 86 -9.79 7.49 -4.56
C PHE A 86 -9.86 6.67 -5.86
N ASP A 87 -10.57 7.22 -6.85
CA ASP A 87 -10.40 6.83 -8.24
C ASP A 87 -9.24 7.62 -8.85
N ALA A 88 -8.18 6.96 -9.30
CA ALA A 88 -7.02 7.66 -9.85
C ALA A 88 -7.32 8.38 -11.18
N ASP A 89 -8.41 7.99 -11.87
CA ASP A 89 -8.82 8.62 -13.13
C ASP A 89 -9.70 9.86 -12.93
N ASP A 90 -10.32 10.01 -11.75
CA ASP A 90 -11.14 11.16 -11.41
C ASP A 90 -11.09 11.43 -9.89
N LEU A 91 -10.26 12.41 -9.51
CA LEU A 91 -10.12 12.87 -8.12
C LEU A 91 -11.18 13.92 -7.72
N SER A 92 -12.16 14.24 -8.58
CA SER A 92 -13.18 15.25 -8.25
C SER A 92 -14.20 14.82 -7.18
N PRO A 93 -14.58 13.52 -7.06
CA PRO A 93 -15.44 13.07 -5.97
C PRO A 93 -14.70 13.03 -4.62
N GLU A 94 -15.46 13.13 -3.53
CA GLU A 94 -14.93 12.87 -2.19
C GLU A 94 -14.44 11.41 -2.06
N PRO A 95 -13.31 11.16 -1.38
CA PRO A 95 -12.83 9.80 -1.19
C PRO A 95 -13.72 9.00 -0.23
N GLU A 96 -13.66 7.68 -0.35
CA GLU A 96 -14.11 6.79 0.72
C GLU A 96 -13.08 6.81 1.84
N ILE A 97 -13.48 7.24 3.04
CA ILE A 97 -12.63 7.28 4.23
C ILE A 97 -12.92 6.03 5.08
N LEU A 98 -11.88 5.24 5.30
CA LEU A 98 -11.91 3.98 6.02
C LEU A 98 -11.07 4.11 7.30
N THR A 99 -11.61 3.62 8.42
CA THR A 99 -10.96 3.67 9.75
C THR A 99 -11.02 2.33 10.49
N GLU A 100 -11.67 1.33 9.92
CA GLU A 100 -11.87 0.01 10.54
C GLU A 100 -11.52 -1.09 9.54
N ASP A 101 -11.09 -2.23 10.05
CA ASP A 101 -10.70 -3.41 9.28
C ASP A 101 -9.65 -3.10 8.20
N LEU A 102 -8.71 -2.19 8.51
CA LEU A 102 -7.80 -1.60 7.52
C LEU A 102 -6.84 -2.64 6.93
N ALA A 103 -6.46 -3.65 7.71
CA ALA A 103 -5.65 -4.77 7.23
C ALA A 103 -6.34 -5.59 6.13
N ASN A 104 -7.67 -5.71 6.18
CA ASN A 104 -8.45 -6.49 5.23
C ASN A 104 -9.10 -5.63 4.13
N LEU A 105 -8.72 -4.36 4.04
CA LEU A 105 -9.16 -3.44 2.99
C LEU A 105 -8.79 -4.01 1.62
N ARG A 106 -9.81 -4.38 0.83
CA ARG A 106 -9.62 -5.01 -0.48
C ARG A 106 -9.13 -4.03 -1.53
N LEU A 107 -8.19 -4.49 -2.35
CA LEU A 107 -7.76 -3.86 -3.58
C LEU A 107 -8.68 -4.39 -4.70
N LEU A 108 -9.60 -3.53 -5.15
CA LEU A 108 -10.79 -3.88 -5.93
C LEU A 108 -10.58 -3.79 -7.44
N LYS A 109 -9.83 -2.81 -7.91
CA LYS A 109 -9.63 -2.56 -9.34
C LYS A 109 -8.29 -1.92 -9.65
N ASN A 110 -7.90 -1.98 -10.92
CA ASN A 110 -6.79 -1.19 -11.41
C ASN A 110 -7.10 0.30 -11.22
N ARG A 111 -6.03 1.08 -10.99
CA ARG A 111 -6.10 2.55 -10.88
C ARG A 111 -6.96 3.02 -9.70
N GLU A 112 -6.97 2.26 -8.61
CA GLU A 112 -7.28 2.82 -7.29
C GLU A 112 -6.09 3.62 -6.77
N ALA A 113 -6.40 4.68 -6.03
CA ALA A 113 -5.42 5.52 -5.36
C ALA A 113 -5.71 5.55 -3.86
N PHE A 114 -4.68 5.49 -3.04
CA PHE A 114 -4.82 5.45 -1.59
C PHE A 114 -3.93 6.48 -0.90
N THR A 115 -4.49 7.17 0.10
CA THR A 115 -3.71 7.89 1.10
C THR A 115 -3.96 7.25 2.46
N ILE A 116 -2.94 6.57 2.98
CA ILE A 116 -2.90 6.11 4.38
C ILE A 116 -2.31 7.26 5.21
N ALA A 117 -3.09 7.77 6.15
CA ALA A 117 -2.83 9.02 6.84
C ALA A 117 -2.96 8.90 8.37
N MET A 118 -2.04 9.55 9.09
CA MET A 118 -2.18 9.87 10.50
C MET A 118 -2.44 11.37 10.63
N VAL A 119 -3.68 11.73 10.90
CA VAL A 119 -4.18 13.12 10.90
C VAL A 119 -5.23 13.30 12.00
N PRO A 120 -5.53 14.53 12.46
CA PRO A 120 -6.63 14.76 13.38
C PRO A 120 -7.96 14.21 12.87
N GLU A 121 -8.87 13.88 13.79
CA GLU A 121 -10.15 13.26 13.43
C GLU A 121 -11.02 14.16 12.56
N SER A 122 -10.86 15.47 12.64
CA SER A 122 -11.56 16.47 11.80
C SER A 122 -10.96 16.64 10.40
N VAL A 123 -9.81 16.04 10.11
CA VAL A 123 -9.06 16.24 8.86
C VAL A 123 -9.20 15.03 7.95
N ASP A 124 -9.65 15.27 6.73
CA ASP A 124 -9.68 14.23 5.70
C ASP A 124 -8.29 14.04 5.07
N PRO A 125 -7.87 12.79 4.80
CA PRO A 125 -6.60 12.55 4.13
C PRO A 125 -6.56 13.22 2.75
N PRO A 126 -5.46 13.88 2.36
CA PRO A 126 -5.36 14.51 1.05
C PRO A 126 -5.29 13.46 -0.06
N ALA A 127 -5.67 13.84 -1.29
CA ALA A 127 -5.40 13.02 -2.46
C ALA A 127 -3.89 12.76 -2.63
N PRO A 128 -3.49 11.61 -3.22
CA PRO A 128 -2.10 11.38 -3.56
C PRO A 128 -1.54 12.50 -4.45
N ARG A 129 -0.24 12.76 -4.32
CA ARG A 129 0.45 13.78 -5.13
C ARG A 129 0.19 13.54 -6.63
N ALA A 130 -0.25 14.55 -7.36
CA ALA A 130 -0.60 14.42 -8.78
C ALA A 130 0.55 13.88 -9.64
N GLU A 131 1.80 14.19 -9.30
CA GLU A 131 2.97 13.66 -9.99
C GLU A 131 3.12 12.14 -9.84
N ARG A 132 2.42 11.51 -8.89
CA ARG A 132 2.37 10.05 -8.74
C ARG A 132 1.40 9.42 -9.71
N LEU A 133 0.30 10.09 -10.01
CA LEU A 133 -0.71 9.57 -10.94
C LEU A 133 -0.15 9.46 -12.36
N SER A 134 0.72 10.38 -12.78
CA SER A 134 1.37 10.28 -14.09
C SER A 134 2.27 9.04 -14.26
N PHE A 135 2.74 8.41 -13.17
CA PHE A 135 3.50 7.17 -13.28
C PHE A 135 2.62 5.98 -13.67
N LEU A 136 1.31 6.03 -13.39
CA LEU A 136 0.37 4.97 -13.77
C LEU A 136 0.34 4.73 -15.28
N ASP A 137 0.62 5.77 -16.08
CA ASP A 137 0.61 5.69 -17.54
C ASP A 137 1.95 5.20 -18.11
N THR A 138 3.00 5.14 -17.28
CA THR A 138 4.33 4.67 -17.66
C THR A 138 4.54 3.18 -17.41
N VAL A 139 3.62 2.55 -16.66
CA VAL A 139 3.66 1.13 -16.34
C VAL A 139 2.79 0.39 -17.36
N ASP A 140 3.39 -0.44 -18.20
CA ASP A 140 2.63 -1.35 -19.07
C ASP A 140 2.24 -2.60 -18.27
N PRO A 141 0.94 -2.86 -18.02
CA PRO A 141 0.50 -4.04 -17.30
C PRO A 141 0.90 -5.36 -17.97
N ASN A 142 1.29 -5.35 -19.25
CA ASN A 142 1.74 -6.53 -19.99
C ASN A 142 3.26 -6.77 -19.89
N LEU A 143 4.03 -5.80 -19.39
CA LEU A 143 5.50 -5.91 -19.24
C LEU A 143 5.95 -6.20 -17.81
N LEU A 144 5.01 -6.27 -16.85
CA LEU A 144 5.33 -6.64 -15.47
C LEU A 144 5.66 -8.13 -15.40
N GLN A 145 6.95 -8.45 -15.28
CA GLN A 145 7.42 -9.80 -15.00
C GLN A 145 7.47 -9.99 -13.48
N SER A 146 6.67 -10.91 -12.96
CA SER A 146 6.81 -11.41 -11.59
C SER A 146 7.99 -12.38 -11.58
N ASP A 147 9.17 -11.92 -11.18
CA ASP A 147 10.26 -12.83 -10.85
C ASP A 147 9.94 -13.46 -9.49
N SER A 148 9.09 -14.50 -9.48
CA SER A 148 9.03 -15.37 -8.32
C SER A 148 10.44 -15.91 -8.09
N PRO A 149 11.04 -15.73 -6.89
CA PRO A 149 12.21 -16.50 -6.53
C PRO A 149 11.73 -17.95 -6.42
N THR A 150 11.73 -18.65 -7.55
CA THR A 150 11.51 -20.08 -7.58
C THR A 150 12.62 -20.63 -6.70
N LEU A 151 12.26 -21.12 -5.51
CA LEU A 151 13.09 -22.04 -4.74
C LEU A 151 13.69 -22.99 -5.75
N ALA A 152 15.00 -22.85 -6.01
CA ALA A 152 15.67 -23.66 -6.99
C ALA A 152 15.37 -25.11 -6.63
N THR A 153 14.55 -25.78 -7.45
CA THR A 153 14.32 -27.22 -7.30
C THR A 153 15.68 -27.84 -7.50
N THR A 154 16.35 -28.14 -6.39
CA THR A 154 17.59 -28.88 -6.41
C THR A 154 17.19 -30.29 -6.75
N THR A 155 17.12 -30.60 -8.04
CA THR A 155 16.99 -31.98 -8.51
C THR A 155 18.31 -32.65 -8.17
N THR A 156 18.42 -33.19 -6.96
CA THR A 156 19.42 -34.20 -6.64
C THR A 156 19.03 -35.45 -7.41
N THR A 157 19.62 -35.67 -8.57
CA THR A 157 19.65 -37.00 -9.19
C THR A 157 20.47 -37.89 -8.27
N ALA A 158 19.78 -38.75 -7.52
CA ALA A 158 20.37 -39.92 -6.90
C ALA A 158 20.36 -41.07 -7.92
N ASP A 159 21.49 -41.77 -7.94
CA ASP A 159 21.91 -42.98 -8.67
C ASP A 159 22.39 -42.85 -10.12
#